data_AF-A0A1W1XJE6-F1
#
_entry.id   AF-A0A1W1XJE6-F1
#
_cell.length_a   1.000
_cell.length_b   1.000
_cell.length_c   1.000
_cell.angle_alpha   90.00
_cell.angle_beta   90.00
_cell.angle_gamma   90.00
#
_symmetry.space_group_name_H-M   'P 1'
#
loop_
_entity.id
_entity.type
_entity.pdbx_description
1 polymer ?
#
loop_
_entity_poly.entity_id
_entity_poly.type
_entity_poly.pdbx_seq_one_letter_code
_entity_poly.pdbx_strand_id
1 'polypeptide(L)'
;MAEWSIWRALEEWRSKKHELNPVFARAGIFSDFETQINRIALDLRRAPPTPPLFSGDEHRDREELGRFRDGFYRHYDETLYKVETLLSHAWVPEAEPIAGEVRMELLQLRGQLRSAAGKVPDFSRLEQLLWHYARLDHPQHPIPSELLAERRRMLIDIAGYPLTVQHAVSEPYNDTVPPLASDDFRQQYAEHLQAYLDTPWLHCQIVTNWFVTLALDAALASKKRDVADEMRLAAMLPNRWPSLSRWASFEHADQVWYLLIACVAIGALFVEWWWLAIPGMVWLALSKGAHRRERKQIELKREQIASRAMLIKKVRDRFKTGHTSLEKLAYQLKQLDERGEYFDDNVYAALKLHHHDA
;
A
#
# COMPACT_ATOMS: atom_id res chain seq x y z
N MET A 1 20.58 -7.67 -2.50
CA MET A 1 20.21 -7.08 -3.82
C MET A 1 18.73 -6.68 -3.87
N ALA A 2 17.81 -7.50 -3.36
CA ALA A 2 16.37 -7.18 -3.33
C ALA A 2 16.00 -5.94 -2.49
N GLU A 3 16.57 -5.77 -1.29
CA GLU A 3 16.33 -4.59 -0.44
C GLU A 3 16.68 -3.26 -1.14
N TRP A 4 17.79 -3.24 -1.89
CA TRP A 4 18.22 -2.04 -2.62
C TRP A 4 17.31 -1.73 -3.82
N SER A 5 16.75 -2.74 -4.49
CA SER A 5 15.75 -2.53 -5.54
C SER A 5 14.41 -2.03 -4.99
N ILE A 6 13.99 -2.51 -3.82
CA ILE A 6 12.74 -2.07 -3.17
C ILE A 6 12.85 -0.63 -2.70
N TRP A 7 13.99 -0.28 -2.10
CA TRP A 7 14.29 1.08 -1.69
C TRP A 7 14.18 2.05 -2.87
N ARG A 8 14.79 1.70 -4.00
CA ARG A 8 14.74 2.50 -5.22
C ARG A 8 13.32 2.63 -5.78
N ALA A 9 12.54 1.55 -5.74
CA ALA A 9 11.13 1.58 -6.17
C ALA A 9 10.30 2.51 -5.27
N LEU A 10 10.50 2.44 -3.95
CA LEU A 10 9.86 3.31 -2.97
C LEU A 10 10.24 4.79 -3.18
N GLU A 11 11.52 5.09 -3.45
CA GLU A 11 11.96 6.44 -3.80
C GLU A 11 11.37 6.95 -5.12
N GLU A 12 11.27 6.09 -6.14
CA GLU A 12 10.63 6.44 -7.41
C GLU A 12 9.15 6.79 -7.19
N TRP A 13 8.44 6.01 -6.37
CA TRP A 13 7.05 6.29 -6.01
C TRP A 13 6.92 7.58 -5.20
N ARG A 14 7.83 7.85 -4.27
CA ARG A 14 7.88 9.13 -3.53
C ARG A 14 8.03 10.31 -4.48
N SER A 15 8.87 10.20 -5.52
CA SER A 15 9.05 11.27 -6.51
C SER A 15 7.77 11.56 -7.31
N LYS A 16 6.97 10.53 -7.59
CA LYS A 16 5.71 10.64 -8.36
C LYS A 16 4.52 11.05 -7.49
N LYS A 17 4.56 10.74 -6.19
CA LYS A 17 3.44 10.91 -5.26
C LYS A 17 3.93 11.50 -3.94
N HIS A 18 3.77 12.82 -3.80
CA HIS A 18 4.20 13.56 -2.61
C HIS A 18 3.46 13.18 -1.31
N GLU A 19 2.34 12.45 -1.38
CA GLU A 19 1.64 11.89 -0.21
C GLU A 19 2.49 10.90 0.60
N LEU A 20 3.56 10.33 0.01
CA LEU A 20 4.52 9.48 0.72
C LEU A 20 5.55 10.29 1.53
N ASN A 21 5.71 11.60 1.27
CA ASN A 21 6.72 12.42 1.94
C ASN A 21 6.65 12.39 3.47
N PRO A 22 5.46 12.49 4.11
CA PRO A 22 5.36 12.42 5.58
C PRO A 22 5.85 11.08 6.16
N VAL A 23 5.64 9.97 5.44
CA VAL A 23 6.05 8.63 5.89
C VAL A 23 7.58 8.50 5.85
N PHE A 24 8.20 8.96 4.77
CA PHE A 24 9.67 9.00 4.65
C PHE A 24 10.31 9.97 5.63
N ALA A 25 9.68 11.12 5.86
CA ALA A 25 10.13 12.11 6.81
C ALA A 25 10.18 11.56 8.24
N ARG A 26 9.18 10.77 8.66
CA ARG A 26 9.18 10.08 9.97
C ARG A 26 10.28 9.03 10.10
N ALA A 27 10.74 8.45 8.98
CA ALA A 27 11.91 7.58 8.90
C ALA A 27 13.26 8.36 8.84
N GLY A 28 13.22 9.69 8.93
CA GLY A 28 14.39 10.57 8.90
C GLY A 28 14.98 10.75 7.50
N ILE A 29 14.15 10.68 6.46
CA ILE A 29 14.59 10.76 5.07
C ILE A 29 13.83 11.88 4.37
N PHE A 30 14.50 13.01 4.19
CA PHE A 30 13.95 14.12 3.43
C PHE A 30 15.07 14.93 2.78
N SER A 31 15.18 14.76 1.47
CA SER A 31 16.19 15.36 0.59
C SER A 31 16.16 16.89 0.57
N ASP A 32 15.00 17.49 0.87
CA ASP A 32 14.80 18.90 0.53
C ASP A 32 15.21 19.83 1.69
N PHE A 33 15.37 19.33 2.93
CA PHE A 33 15.75 20.17 4.08
C PHE A 33 17.10 20.84 3.86
N GLU A 34 18.11 20.11 3.38
CA GLU A 34 19.43 20.70 3.13
C GLU A 34 19.35 21.83 2.08
N THR A 35 18.57 21.62 1.02
CA THR A 35 18.39 22.65 -0.02
C THR A 35 17.62 23.87 0.51
N GLN A 36 16.62 23.67 1.36
CA GLN A 36 15.85 24.74 1.99
C GLN A 36 16.70 25.51 2.99
N ILE A 37 17.48 24.84 3.83
CA ILE A 37 18.40 25.45 4.78
C ILE A 37 19.45 26.27 4.05
N ASN A 38 20.04 25.75 2.97
CA ASN A 38 20.99 26.51 2.15
C ASN A 38 20.37 27.77 1.55
N ARG A 39 19.11 27.71 1.09
CA ARG A 39 18.38 28.89 0.59
C ARG A 39 18.11 29.90 1.69
N ILE A 40 17.69 29.45 2.87
CA ILE A 40 17.46 30.29 4.04
C ILE A 40 18.77 30.97 4.47
N ALA A 41 19.87 30.21 4.57
CA ALA A 41 21.18 30.74 4.92
C ALA A 41 21.68 31.78 3.90
N LEU A 42 21.45 31.53 2.61
CA LEU A 42 21.76 32.50 1.56
C LEU A 42 20.92 33.78 1.70
N ASP A 43 19.61 33.65 1.94
CA ASP A 43 18.69 34.76 2.10
C ASP A 43 19.03 35.60 3.35
N LEU A 44 19.41 34.97 4.47
CA LEU A 44 19.87 35.65 5.69
C LEU A 44 21.17 36.43 5.49
N ARG A 45 22.03 36.00 4.56
CA ARG A 45 23.30 36.67 4.22
C ARG A 45 23.13 37.77 3.16
N ARG A 46 21.94 37.96 2.58
CA ARG A 46 21.72 39.03 1.62
C ARG A 46 21.88 40.39 2.29
N ALA A 47 22.42 41.34 1.52
CA ALA A 47 22.58 42.69 2.01
C ALA A 47 21.21 43.29 2.35
N PRO A 48 21.06 43.90 3.55
CA PRO A 48 19.83 44.59 3.90
C PRO A 48 19.60 45.78 2.96
N PRO A 49 18.37 46.33 2.92
CA PRO A 49 18.12 47.60 2.23
C PRO A 49 19.13 48.67 2.67
N THR A 50 19.50 49.56 1.76
CA THR A 50 20.46 50.63 2.03
C THR A 50 19.83 51.70 2.92
N PRO A 51 20.53 52.21 3.94
CA PRO A 51 20.02 53.33 4.75
C PRO A 51 19.82 54.58 3.89
N PRO A 52 18.77 55.39 4.14
CA PRO A 52 18.51 56.61 3.40
C PRO A 52 19.62 57.65 3.64
N LEU A 53 19.88 58.48 2.64
CA LEU A 53 20.79 59.62 2.78
C LEU A 53 20.04 60.77 3.46
N PHE A 54 20.67 61.42 4.45
CA PHE A 54 20.08 62.56 5.14
C PHE A 54 19.93 63.75 4.18
N SER A 55 18.70 64.21 3.99
CA SER A 55 18.37 65.33 3.10
C SER A 55 18.50 66.69 3.80
N GLY A 56 18.59 66.70 5.14
CA GLY A 56 18.66 67.91 5.97
C GLY A 56 17.29 68.48 6.35
N ASP A 57 16.20 67.90 5.84
CA ASP A 57 14.83 68.17 6.27
C ASP A 57 14.43 67.18 7.37
N GLU A 58 14.28 67.68 8.60
CA GLU A 58 14.07 66.86 9.79
C GLU A 58 12.77 66.03 9.74
N HIS A 59 11.72 66.54 9.10
CA HIS A 59 10.46 65.80 8.97
C HIS A 59 10.58 64.65 7.96
N ARG A 60 11.20 64.94 6.82
CA ARG A 60 11.40 63.97 5.74
C ARG A 60 12.37 62.86 6.16
N ASP A 61 13.48 63.23 6.82
CA ASP A 61 14.50 62.28 7.27
C ASP A 61 13.92 61.30 8.32
N ARG A 62 12.99 61.75 9.18
CA ARG A 62 12.28 60.86 10.13
C ARG A 62 11.35 59.88 9.43
N GLU A 63 10.60 60.32 8.42
CA GLU A 63 9.72 59.42 7.65
C GLU A 63 10.52 58.38 6.85
N GLU A 64 11.59 58.80 6.17
CA GLU A 64 12.45 57.91 5.39
C GLU A 64 13.17 56.90 6.30
N LEU A 65 13.63 57.32 7.49
CA LEU A 65 14.15 56.41 8.51
C LEU A 65 13.09 55.42 9.02
N GLY A 66 11.84 55.86 9.21
CA GLY A 66 10.73 54.98 9.58
C GLY A 66 10.49 53.89 8.52
N ARG A 67 10.39 54.29 7.26
CA ARG A 67 10.22 53.36 6.12
C ARG A 67 11.40 52.41 5.98
N PHE A 68 12.62 52.89 6.21
CA PHE A 68 13.82 52.07 6.23
C PHE A 68 13.78 51.00 7.32
N ARG A 69 13.42 51.37 8.56
CA ARG A 69 13.31 50.42 9.68
C ARG A 69 12.26 49.34 9.42
N ASP A 70 11.12 49.72 8.85
CA ASP A 70 10.07 48.79 8.48
C ASP A 70 10.52 47.85 7.34
N GLY A 71 11.19 48.38 6.32
CA GLY A 71 11.76 47.59 5.23
C GLY A 71 12.85 46.62 5.69
N PHE A 72 13.72 47.07 6.59
CA PHE A 72 14.77 46.28 7.22
C PHE A 72 14.18 45.10 8.01
N TYR A 73 13.17 45.35 8.83
CA TYR A 73 12.49 44.29 9.59
C TYR A 73 11.81 43.29 8.66
N ARG A 74 11.04 43.77 7.66
CA ARG A 74 10.33 42.89 6.71
C ARG A 74 11.26 41.99 5.91
N HIS A 75 12.42 42.51 5.51
CA HIS A 75 13.42 41.74 4.76
C HIS A 75 13.85 40.47 5.51
N TYR A 76 14.15 40.60 6.80
CA TYR A 76 14.56 39.45 7.62
C TYR A 76 13.37 38.62 8.10
N ASP A 77 12.23 39.24 8.43
CA ASP A 77 11.05 38.51 8.92
C ASP A 77 10.48 37.55 7.87
N GLU A 78 10.55 37.90 6.58
CA GLU A 78 10.18 36.97 5.49
C GLU A 78 11.05 35.70 5.52
N THR A 79 12.35 35.85 5.77
CA THR A 79 13.28 34.71 5.82
C THR A 79 13.09 33.89 7.10
N LEU A 80 12.82 34.55 8.24
CA LEU A 80 12.49 33.87 9.50
C LEU A 80 11.15 33.12 9.40
N TYR A 81 10.18 33.65 8.67
CA TYR A 81 8.92 32.96 8.38
C TYR A 81 9.13 31.69 7.54
N LYS A 82 10.10 31.68 6.61
CA LYS A 82 10.48 30.45 5.89
C LYS A 82 11.01 29.38 6.83
N VAL A 83 11.74 29.76 7.89
CA VAL A 83 12.19 28.83 8.93
C VAL A 83 11.00 28.25 9.71
N GLU A 84 10.03 29.08 10.09
CA GLU A 84 8.81 28.57 10.76
C GLU A 84 8.02 27.62 9.86
N THR A 85 7.94 27.95 8.57
CA THR A 85 7.30 27.08 7.58
C THR A 85 8.03 25.73 7.50
N LEU A 86 9.37 25.74 7.49
CA LEU A 86 10.20 24.54 7.50
C LEU A 86 9.93 23.65 8.73
N LEU A 87 9.78 24.25 9.92
CA LEU A 87 9.46 23.53 11.16
C LEU A 87 8.03 22.99 11.22
N SER A 88 7.13 23.46 10.35
CA SER A 88 5.75 22.95 10.28
C SER A 88 5.61 21.72 9.37
N HIS A 89 6.62 21.43 8.57
CA HIS A 89 6.64 20.21 7.75
C HIS A 89 6.72 18.95 8.62
N ALA A 90 6.09 17.87 8.14
CA ALA A 90 6.18 16.57 8.78
C ALA A 90 7.65 16.14 8.87
N TRP A 91 8.13 15.87 10.08
CA TRP A 91 9.48 15.39 10.36
C TRP A 91 9.47 14.32 11.45
N VAL A 92 10.65 13.89 11.86
CA VAL A 92 10.83 12.91 12.95
C VAL A 92 10.29 13.53 14.26
N PRO A 93 9.32 12.90 14.96
CA PRO A 93 8.75 13.45 16.19
C PRO A 93 9.79 13.71 17.28
N GLU A 94 10.83 12.89 17.33
CA GLU A 94 11.96 13.01 18.27
C GLU A 94 12.80 14.28 18.04
N ALA A 95 12.63 14.96 16.90
CA ALA A 95 13.30 16.23 16.62
C ALA A 95 12.55 17.46 17.15
N GLU A 96 11.35 17.30 17.74
CA GLU A 96 10.57 18.42 18.29
C GLU A 96 11.33 19.24 19.36
N PRO A 97 12.16 18.65 20.25
CA PRO A 97 13.00 19.43 21.17
C PRO A 97 13.95 20.39 20.44
N ILE A 98 14.57 19.91 19.35
CA ILE A 98 15.46 20.74 18.50
C ILE A 98 14.64 21.84 17.81
N ALA A 99 13.45 21.53 17.31
CA ALA A 99 12.53 22.54 16.77
C ALA A 99 12.14 23.59 17.81
N GLY A 100 11.97 23.19 19.07
CA GLY A 100 11.74 24.09 20.20
C GLY A 100 12.88 25.09 20.40
N GLU A 101 14.13 24.63 20.34
CA GLU A 101 15.30 25.51 20.41
C GLU A 101 15.36 26.50 19.24
N VAL A 102 15.06 26.03 18.03
CA VAL A 102 14.99 26.91 16.84
C VAL A 102 13.91 27.99 17.04
N ARG A 103 12.71 27.62 17.50
CA ARG A 103 11.62 28.58 17.77
C ARG A 103 12.01 29.63 18.82
N MET A 104 12.73 29.23 19.86
CA MET A 104 13.24 30.16 20.87
C MET A 104 14.26 31.14 20.29
N GLU A 105 15.19 30.66 19.46
CA GLU A 105 16.17 31.52 18.78
C GLU A 105 15.49 32.49 17.80
N LEU A 106 14.47 32.05 17.06
CA LEU A 106 13.68 32.91 16.18
C LEU A 106 13.01 34.07 16.95
N LEU A 107 12.44 33.78 18.13
CA LEU A 107 11.84 34.81 18.98
C LEU A 107 12.89 35.82 19.49
N GLN A 108 14.07 35.35 19.87
CA GLN A 108 15.18 36.21 20.29
C GLN A 108 15.65 37.11 19.14
N LEU A 109 15.85 36.56 17.95
CA LEU A 109 16.26 37.31 16.75
C LEU A 109 15.21 38.35 16.34
N ARG A 110 13.91 38.01 16.37
CA ARG A 110 12.83 38.98 16.14
C ARG A 110 12.83 40.10 17.18
N GLY A 111 13.10 39.79 18.44
CA GLY A 111 13.26 40.78 19.51
C GLY A 111 14.44 41.73 19.25
N GLN A 112 15.59 41.18 18.84
CA GLN A 112 16.79 41.95 18.49
C GLN A 112 16.53 42.88 17.30
N LEU A 113 15.92 42.37 16.22
CA LEU A 113 15.58 43.15 15.02
C LEU A 113 14.64 44.34 15.32
N ARG A 114 13.71 44.17 16.27
CA ARG A 114 12.80 45.25 16.71
C ARG A 114 13.51 46.27 17.60
N SER A 115 14.42 45.82 18.47
CA SER A 115 15.13 46.68 19.43
C SER A 115 16.27 47.49 18.80
N ALA A 116 16.95 46.94 17.79
CA ALA A 116 18.16 47.51 17.18
C ALA A 116 18.05 47.57 15.65
N ALA A 117 17.05 48.30 15.15
CA ALA A 117 16.83 48.45 13.71
C ALA A 117 18.03 49.12 13.02
N GLY A 118 18.62 48.41 12.04
CA GLY A 118 19.79 48.85 11.27
C GLY A 118 21.10 48.11 11.58
N LYS A 119 21.14 47.28 12.63
CA LYS A 119 22.26 46.36 12.87
C LYS A 119 21.84 44.93 12.54
N VAL A 120 22.56 44.28 11.63
CA VAL A 120 22.31 42.88 11.27
C VAL A 120 22.66 42.00 12.49
N PRO A 121 21.71 41.17 12.98
CA PRO A 121 21.99 40.25 14.09
C PRO A 121 22.87 39.09 13.62
N ASP A 122 23.52 38.40 14.56
CA ASP A 122 24.30 37.21 14.23
C ASP A 122 23.37 36.00 14.03
N PHE A 123 23.34 35.47 12.81
CA PHE A 123 22.51 34.31 12.44
C PHE A 123 23.26 32.97 12.57
N SER A 124 24.53 32.97 12.98
CA SER A 124 25.37 31.76 12.99
C SER A 124 24.78 30.63 13.83
N ARG A 125 24.19 30.97 14.98
CA ARG A 125 23.53 30.01 15.87
C ARG A 125 22.28 29.41 15.24
N LEU A 126 21.44 30.23 14.60
CA LEU A 126 20.25 29.76 13.89
C LEU A 126 20.64 28.80 12.75
N GLU A 127 21.68 29.13 11.99
CA GLU A 127 22.20 28.26 10.91
C GLU A 127 22.67 26.91 11.46
N GLN A 128 23.42 26.89 12.57
CA GLN A 128 23.86 25.66 13.22
C GLN A 128 22.69 24.80 13.72
N LEU A 129 21.71 25.42 14.40
CA LEU A 129 20.52 24.70 14.88
C LEU A 129 19.70 24.11 13.74
N LEU A 130 19.56 24.82 12.61
CA LEU A 130 18.88 24.31 11.42
C LEU A 130 19.61 23.11 10.82
N TRP A 131 20.94 23.16 10.74
CA TRP A 131 21.74 22.02 10.29
C TRP A 131 21.61 20.82 11.23
N HIS A 132 21.62 21.05 12.55
CA HIS A 132 21.39 19.99 13.52
C HIS A 132 19.99 19.39 13.44
N TYR A 133 18.98 20.20 13.16
CA TYR A 133 17.61 19.76 12.94
C TYR A 133 17.47 18.86 11.69
N ALA A 134 18.13 19.22 10.59
CA ALA A 134 18.10 18.42 9.36
C ALA A 134 18.92 17.13 9.45
N ARG A 135 20.06 17.17 10.14
CA ARG A 135 20.95 16.00 10.30
C ARG A 135 20.57 15.09 11.46
N LEU A 136 19.68 15.55 12.34
CA LEU A 136 19.25 14.83 13.54
C LEU A 136 20.41 14.52 14.50
N ASP A 137 21.44 15.37 14.51
CA ASP A 137 22.72 15.15 15.20
C ASP A 137 22.99 16.14 16.36
N HIS A 138 21.92 16.67 16.97
CA HIS A 138 22.04 17.68 18.02
C HIS A 138 22.76 17.15 19.28
N PRO A 139 23.77 17.85 19.82
CA PRO A 139 24.58 17.35 20.94
C PRO A 139 23.81 17.17 22.24
N GLN A 140 22.78 17.99 22.50
CA GLN A 140 21.96 17.89 23.72
C GLN A 140 20.76 16.95 23.57
N HIS A 141 20.34 16.72 22.32
CA HIS A 141 19.16 15.92 21.98
C HIS A 141 19.53 14.90 20.89
N PRO A 142 20.42 13.94 21.19
CA PRO A 142 20.81 12.94 20.23
C PRO A 142 19.64 12.00 19.95
N ILE A 143 19.31 11.82 18.66
CA ILE A 143 18.32 10.85 18.25
C ILE A 143 19.04 9.51 18.03
N PRO A 144 18.57 8.41 18.64
CA PRO A 144 19.20 7.10 18.49
C PRO A 144 19.24 6.70 17.01
N SER A 145 20.45 6.44 16.49
CA SER A 145 20.63 5.98 15.10
C SER A 145 19.95 4.63 14.85
N GLU A 146 19.87 3.78 15.87
CA GLU A 146 19.19 2.48 15.83
C GLU A 146 17.69 2.63 15.56
N LEU A 147 17.03 3.61 16.18
CA LEU A 147 15.61 3.88 15.98
C LEU A 147 15.32 4.29 14.52
N LEU A 148 16.15 5.16 13.95
CA LEU A 148 16.01 5.56 12.55
C LEU A 148 16.28 4.39 11.60
N ALA A 149 17.28 3.55 11.90
CA ALA A 149 17.56 2.35 11.12
C ALA A 149 16.39 1.35 11.18
N GLU A 150 15.78 1.16 12.35
CA GLU A 150 14.61 0.31 12.54
C GLU A 150 13.41 0.84 11.76
N ARG A 151 13.13 2.15 11.81
CA ARG A 151 12.06 2.77 11.00
C ARG A 151 12.28 2.58 9.50
N ARG A 152 13.53 2.69 9.03
CA ARG A 152 13.85 2.44 7.62
C ARG A 152 13.62 0.98 7.24
N ARG A 153 13.99 0.03 8.11
CA ARG A 153 13.71 -1.39 7.90
C ARG A 153 12.21 -1.66 7.87
N MET A 154 11.46 -1.17 8.86
CA MET A 154 9.99 -1.27 8.87
C MET A 154 9.34 -0.67 7.61
N LEU A 155 9.87 0.45 7.10
CA LEU A 155 9.38 1.05 5.87
C LEU A 155 9.61 0.15 4.64
N ILE A 156 10.77 -0.51 4.56
CA ILE A 156 11.07 -1.48 3.48
C ILE A 156 10.23 -2.75 3.65
N ASP A 157 10.20 -3.32 4.84
CA ASP A 157 9.60 -4.63 5.11
C ASP A 157 8.07 -4.58 5.03
N ILE A 158 7.45 -3.51 5.52
CA ILE A 158 5.99 -3.37 5.56
C ILE A 158 5.50 -2.67 4.29
N ALA A 159 5.95 -1.45 4.01
CA ALA A 159 5.44 -0.69 2.86
C ALA A 159 6.02 -1.16 1.52
N GLY A 160 7.19 -1.81 1.53
CA GLY A 160 7.80 -2.39 0.34
C GLY A 160 7.25 -3.78 -0.04
N TYR A 161 6.61 -4.52 0.88
CA TYR A 161 6.06 -5.85 0.59
C TYR A 161 5.06 -5.87 -0.59
N PRO A 162 4.10 -4.94 -0.72
CA PRO A 162 3.23 -4.92 -1.90
C PRO A 162 4.00 -4.73 -3.22
N LEU A 163 5.11 -4.00 -3.19
CA LEU A 163 5.96 -3.78 -4.36
C LEU A 163 6.78 -5.04 -4.69
N THR A 164 7.32 -5.74 -3.69
CA THR A 164 8.04 -7.00 -3.91
C THR A 164 7.15 -8.03 -4.58
N VAL A 165 5.90 -8.15 -4.13
CA VAL A 165 4.94 -9.07 -4.74
C VAL A 165 4.61 -8.65 -6.18
N GLN A 166 4.42 -7.35 -6.45
CA GLN A 166 4.18 -6.88 -7.82
C GLN A 166 5.36 -7.17 -8.76
N HIS A 167 6.60 -7.01 -8.28
CA HIS A 167 7.80 -7.34 -9.04
C HIS A 167 7.92 -8.86 -9.25
N ALA A 168 7.74 -9.67 -8.21
CA ALA A 168 7.80 -11.13 -8.30
C ALA A 168 6.73 -11.68 -9.26
N VAL A 169 5.51 -11.15 -9.25
CA VAL A 169 4.42 -11.57 -10.17
C VAL A 169 4.74 -11.20 -11.63
N SER A 170 5.52 -10.16 -11.87
CA SER A 170 5.95 -9.79 -13.23
C SER A 170 7.08 -10.67 -13.78
N GLU A 171 7.80 -11.38 -12.91
CA GLU A 171 8.94 -12.21 -13.25
C GLU A 171 8.55 -13.71 -13.25
N PRO A 172 8.58 -14.40 -14.40
CA PRO A 172 8.04 -15.76 -14.52
C PRO A 172 8.85 -16.86 -13.79
N TYR A 173 10.03 -16.55 -13.25
CA TYR A 173 10.93 -17.53 -12.60
C TYR A 173 11.35 -17.12 -11.18
N ASN A 174 10.59 -16.23 -10.55
CA ASN A 174 10.94 -15.72 -9.24
C ASN A 174 10.21 -16.53 -8.13
N ASP A 175 10.96 -17.38 -7.44
CA ASP A 175 10.45 -18.23 -6.35
C ASP A 175 10.44 -17.54 -4.97
N THR A 176 10.72 -16.23 -4.91
CA THR A 176 10.79 -15.50 -3.63
C THR A 176 9.43 -15.30 -2.97
N VAL A 177 8.34 -15.31 -3.74
CA VAL A 177 6.97 -15.13 -3.25
C VAL A 177 6.14 -16.35 -3.64
N PRO A 178 5.41 -16.97 -2.71
CA PRO A 178 4.53 -18.09 -3.03
C PRO A 178 3.43 -17.65 -4.01
N PRO A 179 2.88 -18.57 -4.83
CA PRO A 179 1.89 -18.20 -5.84
C PRO A 179 0.65 -17.58 -5.18
N LEU A 180 0.13 -16.50 -5.75
CA LEU A 180 -0.98 -15.70 -5.18
C LEU A 180 -2.25 -16.51 -4.81
N ALA A 181 -2.44 -17.67 -5.43
CA ALA A 181 -3.57 -18.57 -5.20
C ALA A 181 -3.29 -19.68 -4.16
N SER A 182 -2.15 -19.64 -3.47
CA SER A 182 -1.78 -20.57 -2.40
C SER A 182 -2.20 -20.06 -1.02
N ASP A 183 -2.35 -21.00 -0.09
CA ASP A 183 -2.65 -20.68 1.30
C ASP A 183 -1.44 -20.05 2.01
N ASP A 184 -0.21 -20.45 1.64
CA ASP A 184 1.04 -19.84 2.14
C ASP A 184 1.08 -18.33 1.86
N PHE A 185 0.67 -17.91 0.65
CA PHE A 185 0.58 -16.49 0.31
C PHE A 185 -0.47 -15.75 1.17
N ARG A 186 -1.62 -16.39 1.44
CA ARG A 186 -2.67 -15.78 2.27
C ARG A 186 -2.16 -15.52 3.68
N GLN A 187 -1.44 -16.48 4.26
CA GLN A 187 -0.87 -16.32 5.59
C GLN A 187 0.19 -15.22 5.61
N GLN A 188 1.13 -15.21 4.66
CA GLN A 188 2.15 -14.15 4.56
C GLN A 188 1.52 -12.76 4.38
N TYR A 189 0.50 -12.65 3.51
CA TYR A 189 -0.21 -11.40 3.30
C TYR A 189 -0.90 -10.92 4.59
N ALA A 190 -1.58 -11.81 5.31
CA ALA A 190 -2.27 -11.49 6.55
C ALA A 190 -1.29 -11.00 7.63
N GLU A 191 -0.11 -11.63 7.75
CA GLU A 191 0.95 -11.24 8.68
C GLU A 191 1.49 -9.83 8.35
N HIS A 192 1.82 -9.56 7.08
CA HIS A 192 2.31 -8.24 6.67
C HIS A 192 1.24 -7.15 6.75
N LEU A 193 -0.02 -7.48 6.46
CA LEU A 193 -1.13 -6.55 6.59
C LEU A 193 -1.40 -6.23 8.07
N GLN A 194 -1.32 -7.21 8.95
CA GLN A 194 -1.44 -7.01 10.40
C GLN A 194 -0.31 -6.11 10.91
N ALA A 195 0.94 -6.36 10.51
CA ALA A 195 2.07 -5.50 10.85
C ALA A 195 1.87 -4.05 10.38
N TYR A 196 1.26 -3.85 9.20
CA TYR A 196 0.88 -2.52 8.72
C TYR A 196 -0.18 -1.86 9.60
N LEU A 197 -1.24 -2.58 9.97
CA LEU A 197 -2.28 -2.07 10.85
C LEU A 197 -1.72 -1.68 12.23
N ASP A 198 -0.80 -2.48 12.75
CA ASP A 198 -0.15 -2.28 14.05
C ASP A 198 0.90 -1.15 14.04
N THR A 199 1.20 -0.57 12.88
CA THR A 199 2.20 0.50 12.72
C THR A 199 1.58 1.82 12.24
N PRO A 200 0.97 2.63 13.14
CA PRO A 200 0.22 3.84 12.77
C PRO A 200 1.00 4.89 11.98
N TRP A 201 2.31 5.00 12.23
CA TRP A 201 3.12 6.05 11.59
C TRP A 201 3.35 5.80 10.09
N LEU A 202 3.16 4.56 9.62
CA LEU A 202 3.23 4.15 8.22
C LEU A 202 1.88 4.29 7.49
N HIS A 203 0.80 4.60 8.20
CA HIS A 203 -0.53 4.70 7.60
C HIS A 203 -0.57 5.84 6.58
N CYS A 204 -0.92 5.48 5.34
CA CYS A 204 -0.97 6.36 4.19
C CYS A 204 -1.90 5.74 3.16
N GLN A 205 -2.70 6.57 2.49
CA GLN A 205 -3.67 6.13 1.51
C GLN A 205 -3.02 5.32 0.38
N ILE A 206 -1.82 5.70 -0.07
CA ILE A 206 -1.09 5.00 -1.14
C ILE A 206 -0.70 3.58 -0.72
N VAL A 207 -0.12 3.43 0.47
CA VAL A 207 0.31 2.12 0.97
C VAL A 207 -0.90 1.22 1.19
N THR A 208 -1.98 1.77 1.76
CA THR A 208 -3.26 1.05 1.89
C THR A 208 -3.81 0.62 0.51
N ASN A 209 -3.77 1.50 -0.49
CA ASN A 209 -4.19 1.16 -1.86
C ASN A 209 -3.37 0.00 -2.44
N TRP A 210 -2.06 -0.06 -2.17
CA TRP A 210 -1.22 -1.17 -2.64
C TRP A 210 -1.61 -2.49 -1.99
N PHE A 211 -1.77 -2.52 -0.65
CA PHE A 211 -2.22 -3.72 0.07
C PHE A 211 -3.61 -4.20 -0.40
N VAL A 212 -4.55 -3.28 -0.61
CA VAL A 212 -5.91 -3.60 -1.09
C VAL A 212 -5.88 -4.11 -2.54
N THR A 213 -5.06 -3.51 -3.41
CA THR A 213 -4.91 -3.97 -4.80
C THR A 213 -4.36 -5.39 -4.83
N LEU A 214 -3.40 -5.70 -3.97
CA LEU A 214 -2.80 -7.02 -3.86
C LEU A 214 -3.80 -8.07 -3.35
N ALA A 215 -4.66 -7.74 -2.38
CA ALA A 215 -5.76 -8.63 -1.98
C ALA A 215 -6.72 -8.94 -3.15
N LEU A 216 -7.06 -7.94 -3.96
CA LEU A 216 -7.90 -8.12 -5.15
C LEU A 216 -7.22 -9.01 -6.20
N ASP A 217 -5.92 -8.85 -6.40
CA ASP A 217 -5.14 -9.68 -7.32
C ASP A 217 -5.04 -11.14 -6.83
N ALA A 218 -4.87 -11.35 -5.52
CA ALA A 218 -4.87 -12.67 -4.90
C ALA A 218 -6.24 -13.35 -5.03
N ALA A 219 -7.34 -12.64 -4.71
CA ALA A 219 -8.69 -13.13 -4.87
C ALA A 219 -9.00 -13.49 -6.34
N LEU A 220 -8.55 -12.67 -7.30
CA LEU A 220 -8.69 -12.95 -8.72
C LEU A 220 -7.88 -14.18 -9.16
N ALA A 221 -6.65 -14.33 -8.66
CA ALA A 221 -5.81 -15.50 -8.94
C ALA A 221 -6.45 -16.79 -8.39
N SER A 222 -6.96 -16.78 -7.15
CA SER A 222 -7.66 -17.93 -6.58
C SER A 222 -8.91 -18.28 -7.37
N LYS A 223 -9.71 -17.29 -7.79
CA LYS A 223 -10.92 -17.54 -8.60
C LYS A 223 -10.58 -18.11 -9.99
N LYS A 224 -9.49 -17.67 -10.61
CA LYS A 224 -9.01 -18.25 -11.89
C LYS A 224 -8.57 -19.70 -11.72
N ARG A 225 -7.90 -20.03 -10.62
CA ARG A 225 -7.54 -21.42 -10.27
C ARG A 225 -8.80 -22.27 -10.08
N ASP A 226 -9.79 -21.76 -9.36
CA ASP A 226 -11.07 -22.46 -9.16
C ASP A 226 -11.83 -22.72 -10.47
N VAL A 227 -11.69 -21.86 -11.48
CA VAL A 227 -12.27 -22.07 -12.83
C VAL A 227 -11.53 -23.14 -13.63
N ALA A 228 -10.24 -23.33 -13.37
CA ALA A 228 -9.40 -24.31 -14.06
C ALA A 228 -9.47 -25.71 -13.43
N ASP A 229 -9.79 -25.80 -12.13
CA ASP A 229 -9.83 -27.05 -11.38
C ASP A 229 -11.20 -27.75 -11.51
N GLU A 230 -11.32 -28.63 -12.50
CA GLU A 230 -12.54 -29.41 -12.75
C GLU A 230 -12.91 -30.34 -11.58
N MET A 231 -11.94 -30.86 -10.84
CA MET A 231 -12.22 -31.73 -9.69
C MET A 231 -12.88 -30.95 -8.56
N ARG A 232 -12.38 -29.74 -8.27
CA ARG A 232 -12.96 -28.85 -7.26
C ARG A 232 -14.36 -28.36 -7.65
N LEU A 233 -14.55 -27.96 -8.91
CA LEU A 233 -15.87 -27.56 -9.44
C LEU A 233 -16.88 -28.68 -9.29
N ALA A 234 -16.46 -29.89 -9.64
CA ALA A 234 -17.37 -31.01 -9.65
C ALA A 234 -17.65 -31.50 -8.21
N ALA A 235 -16.72 -31.37 -7.26
CA ALA A 235 -16.96 -31.60 -5.83
C ALA A 235 -18.00 -30.64 -5.21
N MET A 236 -18.17 -29.44 -5.77
CA MET A 236 -19.19 -28.47 -5.32
C MET A 236 -20.62 -28.81 -5.78
N LEU A 237 -20.83 -29.86 -6.59
CA LEU A 237 -22.16 -30.26 -7.06
C LEU A 237 -22.88 -31.13 -6.03
N PRO A 238 -24.10 -30.75 -5.58
CA PRO A 238 -24.81 -31.45 -4.50
C PRO A 238 -25.36 -32.82 -4.93
N ASN A 239 -25.69 -33.00 -6.21
CA ASN A 239 -26.37 -34.19 -6.73
C ASN A 239 -25.54 -34.86 -7.83
N ARG A 240 -24.44 -35.49 -7.44
CA ARG A 240 -23.63 -36.33 -8.34
C ARG A 240 -24.23 -37.72 -8.48
N TRP A 241 -24.19 -38.23 -9.70
CA TRP A 241 -24.48 -39.61 -10.06
C TRP A 241 -23.56 -40.54 -9.25
N PRO A 242 -24.07 -41.68 -8.77
CA PRO A 242 -23.24 -42.65 -8.06
C PRO A 242 -22.21 -43.26 -9.02
N SER A 243 -20.99 -42.71 -8.97
CA SER A 243 -19.80 -43.16 -9.70
C SER A 243 -18.71 -43.57 -8.70
N LEU A 244 -17.80 -44.44 -9.14
CA LEU A 244 -16.79 -45.02 -8.25
C LEU A 244 -15.73 -43.98 -7.83
N SER A 245 -15.51 -42.94 -8.64
CA SER A 245 -14.68 -41.78 -8.31
C SER A 245 -15.13 -41.01 -7.06
N ARG A 246 -16.38 -41.19 -6.61
CA ARG A 246 -16.86 -40.63 -5.34
C ARG A 246 -16.32 -41.37 -4.13
N TRP A 247 -16.07 -42.67 -4.26
CA TRP A 247 -15.68 -43.54 -3.16
C TRP A 247 -14.21 -43.91 -3.19
N ALA A 248 -13.55 -43.73 -4.33
CA ALA A 248 -12.16 -44.09 -4.49
C ALA A 248 -11.40 -43.10 -5.39
N SER A 249 -10.30 -42.57 -4.88
CA SER A 249 -9.52 -41.49 -5.47
C SER A 249 -8.45 -42.00 -6.45
N PHE A 250 -8.86 -42.69 -7.51
CA PHE A 250 -7.96 -43.06 -8.61
C PHE A 250 -8.44 -42.50 -9.95
N GLU A 251 -7.50 -42.05 -10.79
CA GLU A 251 -7.74 -41.26 -12.01
C GLU A 251 -8.63 -41.96 -13.05
N HIS A 252 -8.64 -43.30 -13.05
CA HIS A 252 -9.45 -44.12 -13.95
C HIS A 252 -10.62 -44.85 -13.24
N ALA A 253 -11.00 -44.45 -12.03
CA ALA A 253 -12.03 -45.12 -11.22
C ALA A 253 -13.34 -45.34 -11.99
N ASP A 254 -13.81 -44.28 -12.66
CA ASP A 254 -15.06 -44.33 -13.39
C ASP A 254 -14.96 -45.18 -14.65
N GLN A 255 -13.81 -45.17 -15.33
CA GLN A 255 -13.59 -45.99 -16.53
C GLN A 255 -13.59 -47.48 -16.18
N VAL A 256 -12.91 -47.86 -15.10
CA VAL A 256 -12.89 -49.25 -14.61
C VAL A 256 -14.28 -49.68 -14.14
N TRP A 257 -15.00 -48.82 -13.43
CA TRP A 257 -16.36 -49.09 -12.96
C TRP A 257 -17.34 -49.37 -14.10
N TYR A 258 -17.37 -48.49 -15.11
CA TYR A 258 -18.26 -48.68 -16.26
C TYR A 258 -17.86 -49.87 -17.13
N LEU A 259 -16.56 -50.16 -17.24
CA LEU A 259 -16.07 -51.33 -17.96
C LEU A 259 -16.47 -52.63 -17.26
N LEU A 260 -16.37 -52.69 -15.92
CA LEU A 260 -16.79 -53.85 -15.15
C LEU A 260 -18.30 -54.10 -15.27
N ILE A 261 -19.12 -53.05 -15.16
CA ILE A 261 -20.57 -53.14 -15.36
C ILE A 261 -20.90 -53.61 -16.79
N ALA A 262 -20.19 -53.10 -17.80
CA ALA A 262 -20.38 -53.53 -19.19
C ALA A 262 -20.00 -55.01 -19.40
N CYS A 263 -18.87 -55.46 -18.85
CA CYS A 263 -18.46 -56.86 -18.90
C CYS A 263 -19.47 -57.79 -18.22
N VAL A 264 -19.98 -57.39 -17.05
CA VAL A 264 -21.02 -58.15 -16.33
C VAL A 264 -22.33 -58.19 -17.12
N ALA A 265 -22.73 -57.08 -17.74
CA ALA A 265 -23.93 -57.04 -18.58
C ALA A 265 -23.80 -57.92 -19.83
N ILE A 266 -22.63 -57.90 -20.49
CA ILE A 266 -22.34 -58.75 -21.65
C ILE A 266 -22.30 -60.23 -21.23
N GLY A 267 -21.63 -60.56 -20.13
CA GLY A 267 -21.60 -61.92 -19.59
C GLY A 267 -23.00 -62.44 -19.22
N ALA A 268 -23.83 -61.60 -18.60
CA ALA A 268 -25.21 -61.94 -18.28
C ALA A 268 -26.09 -62.16 -19.52
N LEU A 269 -25.82 -61.45 -20.63
CA LEU A 269 -26.49 -61.70 -21.92
C LEU A 269 -26.13 -63.07 -22.49
N PHE A 270 -24.86 -63.47 -22.42
CA PHE A 270 -24.42 -64.79 -22.91
C PHE A 270 -24.98 -65.96 -22.09
N VAL A 271 -25.24 -65.74 -20.80
CA VAL A 271 -25.81 -66.76 -19.87
C VAL A 271 -27.34 -66.68 -19.82
N GLU A 272 -27.97 -65.82 -20.62
CA GLU A 272 -29.43 -65.58 -20.64
C GLU A 272 -30.01 -65.12 -19.28
N TRP A 273 -29.20 -64.48 -18.44
CA TRP A 273 -29.63 -63.84 -17.19
C TRP A 273 -30.23 -62.46 -17.45
N TRP A 274 -31.38 -62.45 -18.12
CA TRP A 274 -32.12 -61.25 -18.50
C TRP A 274 -32.42 -60.30 -17.33
N TRP A 275 -32.66 -60.85 -16.15
CA TRP A 275 -32.91 -60.07 -14.92
C TRP A 275 -31.73 -59.20 -14.48
N LEU A 276 -30.51 -59.53 -14.89
CA LEU A 276 -29.29 -58.79 -14.55
C LEU A 276 -28.81 -57.94 -15.74
N ALA A 277 -28.94 -58.48 -16.96
CA ALA A 277 -28.57 -57.80 -18.19
C ALA A 277 -29.42 -56.56 -18.50
N ILE A 278 -30.75 -56.65 -18.38
CA ILE A 278 -31.66 -55.54 -18.73
C ILE A 278 -31.45 -54.34 -17.78
N PRO A 279 -31.44 -54.51 -16.44
CA PRO A 279 -31.15 -53.39 -15.54
C PRO A 279 -29.75 -52.80 -15.73
N GLY A 280 -28.74 -53.64 -16.00
CA GLY A 280 -27.37 -53.17 -16.27
C GLY A 280 -27.29 -52.28 -17.51
N MET A 281 -27.95 -52.67 -18.60
CA MET A 281 -28.03 -51.84 -19.82
C MET A 281 -28.81 -50.54 -19.58
N VAL A 282 -29.92 -50.58 -18.86
CA VAL A 282 -30.70 -49.38 -18.49
C VAL A 282 -29.86 -48.44 -17.62
N TRP A 283 -29.12 -48.97 -16.65
CA TRP A 283 -28.21 -48.20 -15.79
C TRP A 283 -27.11 -47.50 -16.60
N LEU A 284 -26.48 -48.20 -17.55
CA LEU A 284 -25.47 -47.63 -18.45
C LEU A 284 -26.04 -46.55 -19.37
N ALA A 285 -27.29 -46.72 -19.85
CA ALA A 285 -27.96 -45.70 -20.65
C ALA A 285 -28.27 -44.44 -19.80
N LEU A 286 -28.76 -44.63 -18.57
CA LEU A 286 -29.03 -43.55 -17.62
C LEU A 286 -27.75 -42.84 -17.19
N SER A 287 -26.65 -43.57 -16.98
CA SER A 287 -25.36 -42.99 -16.58
C SER A 287 -24.81 -42.04 -17.65
N LYS A 288 -24.91 -42.41 -18.94
CA LYS A 288 -24.52 -41.52 -20.05
C LYS A 288 -25.36 -40.23 -20.07
N GLY A 289 -26.65 -40.34 -19.77
CA GLY A 289 -27.55 -39.18 -19.64
C GLY A 289 -27.20 -38.30 -18.44
N ALA A 290 -26.89 -38.92 -17.30
CA ALA A 290 -26.48 -38.24 -16.07
C ALA A 290 -25.15 -37.50 -16.25
N HIS A 291 -24.11 -38.14 -16.81
CA HIS A 291 -22.81 -37.51 -17.10
C HIS A 291 -22.93 -36.30 -18.03
N ARG A 292 -23.83 -36.35 -19.02
CA ARG A 292 -24.10 -35.19 -19.88
C ARG A 292 -24.77 -34.04 -19.12
N ARG A 293 -25.68 -34.34 -18.19
CA ARG A 293 -26.31 -33.32 -17.33
C ARG A 293 -25.31 -32.73 -16.34
N GLU A 294 -24.45 -33.56 -15.76
CA GLU A 294 -23.38 -33.11 -14.87
C GLU A 294 -22.39 -32.22 -15.58
N ARG A 295 -21.90 -32.60 -16.77
CA ARG A 295 -21.02 -31.74 -17.57
C ARG A 295 -21.65 -30.38 -17.84
N LYS A 296 -22.93 -30.34 -18.23
CA LYS A 296 -23.67 -29.07 -18.39
C LYS A 296 -23.75 -28.27 -17.09
N GLN A 297 -23.95 -28.93 -15.94
CA GLN A 297 -23.97 -28.25 -14.64
C GLN A 297 -22.58 -27.72 -14.26
N ILE A 298 -21.50 -28.48 -14.55
CA ILE A 298 -20.11 -28.04 -14.36
C ILE A 298 -19.82 -26.84 -15.26
N GLU A 299 -20.20 -26.88 -16.53
CA GLU A 299 -20.05 -25.78 -17.49
C GLU A 299 -20.79 -24.53 -17.00
N LEU A 300 -22.06 -24.64 -16.59
CA LEU A 300 -22.82 -23.53 -16.02
C LEU A 300 -22.17 -22.99 -14.75
N LYS A 301 -21.65 -23.85 -13.87
CA LYS A 301 -20.93 -23.43 -12.66
C LYS A 301 -19.62 -22.73 -13.00
N ARG A 302 -18.89 -23.23 -14.00
CA ARG A 302 -17.66 -22.63 -14.51
C ARG A 302 -17.94 -21.23 -15.07
N GLU A 303 -19.00 -21.06 -15.85
CA GLU A 303 -19.45 -19.75 -16.35
C GLU A 303 -19.85 -18.80 -15.22
N GLN A 304 -20.55 -19.30 -14.19
CA GLN A 304 -20.89 -18.51 -13.00
C GLN A 304 -19.63 -18.01 -12.25
N ILE A 305 -18.63 -18.86 -12.08
CA ILE A 305 -17.39 -18.46 -11.38
C ILE A 305 -16.54 -17.56 -12.29
N ALA A 306 -16.47 -17.83 -13.59
CA ALA A 306 -15.74 -16.99 -14.55
C ALA A 306 -16.36 -15.58 -14.66
N SER A 307 -17.68 -15.47 -14.68
CA SER A 307 -18.36 -14.16 -14.67
C SER A 307 -18.09 -13.39 -13.37
N ARG A 308 -18.08 -14.06 -12.22
CA ARG A 308 -17.66 -13.47 -10.93
C ARG A 308 -16.20 -13.01 -10.96
N ALA A 309 -15.28 -13.80 -11.53
CA ALA A 309 -13.88 -13.41 -11.69
C ALA A 309 -13.73 -12.16 -12.59
N MET A 310 -14.55 -12.04 -13.65
CA MET A 310 -14.59 -10.84 -14.50
C MET A 310 -15.13 -9.61 -13.76
N LEU A 311 -16.11 -9.78 -12.87
CA LEU A 311 -16.58 -8.68 -12.01
C LEU A 311 -15.50 -8.20 -11.05
N ILE A 312 -14.78 -9.11 -10.38
CA ILE A 312 -13.65 -8.78 -9.51
C ILE A 312 -12.57 -8.05 -10.31
N LYS A 313 -12.23 -8.54 -11.51
CA LYS A 313 -11.29 -7.86 -12.41
C LYS A 313 -11.72 -6.43 -12.74
N LYS A 314 -13.01 -6.23 -13.07
CA LYS A 314 -13.56 -4.90 -13.37
C LYS A 314 -13.55 -3.95 -12.17
N VAL A 315 -13.75 -4.46 -10.96
CA VAL A 315 -13.62 -3.67 -9.71
C VAL A 315 -12.17 -3.31 -9.46
N ARG A 316 -11.25 -4.28 -9.55
CA ARG A 316 -9.81 -4.07 -9.45
C ARG A 316 -9.31 -3.02 -10.45
N ASP A 317 -9.67 -3.14 -11.72
CA ASP A 317 -9.21 -2.22 -12.76
C ASP A 317 -9.70 -0.80 -12.52
N ARG A 318 -10.95 -0.63 -12.07
CA ARG A 318 -11.50 0.68 -11.68
C ARG A 318 -10.84 1.26 -10.42
N PHE A 319 -10.46 0.41 -9.47
CA PHE A 319 -9.75 0.84 -8.27
C PHE A 319 -8.33 1.27 -8.60
N LYS A 320 -7.61 0.49 -9.41
CA LYS A 320 -6.24 0.81 -9.85
C LYS A 320 -6.17 2.12 -10.64
N THR A 321 -7.21 2.46 -11.41
CA THR A 321 -7.29 3.74 -12.12
C THR A 321 -7.80 4.91 -11.27
N GLY A 322 -8.17 4.68 -10.01
CA GLY A 322 -8.64 5.71 -9.08
C GLY A 322 -10.10 6.14 -9.28
N HIS A 323 -10.91 5.39 -10.04
CA HIS A 323 -12.33 5.71 -10.23
C HIS A 323 -13.22 5.31 -9.05
N THR A 324 -12.73 4.46 -8.15
CA THR A 324 -13.46 4.03 -6.94
C THR A 324 -12.69 4.41 -5.69
N SER A 325 -13.36 5.09 -4.77
CA SER A 325 -12.82 5.37 -3.43
C SER A 325 -12.76 4.12 -2.56
N LEU A 326 -11.91 4.15 -1.53
CA LEU A 326 -11.73 3.07 -0.56
C LEU A 326 -13.05 2.65 0.12
N GLU A 327 -13.90 3.62 0.44
CA GLU A 327 -15.20 3.38 1.08
C GLU A 327 -16.17 2.61 0.18
N LYS A 328 -16.28 3.03 -1.08
CA LYS A 328 -17.13 2.37 -2.09
C LYS A 328 -16.62 0.97 -2.37
N LEU A 329 -15.31 0.78 -2.32
CA LEU A 329 -14.69 -0.52 -2.49
C LEU A 329 -15.04 -1.48 -1.33
N ALA A 330 -15.04 -1.02 -0.09
CA ALA A 330 -15.44 -1.84 1.06
C ALA A 330 -16.87 -2.40 0.91
N TYR A 331 -17.81 -1.58 0.41
CA TYR A 331 -19.18 -2.04 0.14
C TYR A 331 -19.24 -3.03 -1.04
N GLN A 332 -18.49 -2.77 -2.12
CA GLN A 332 -18.41 -3.67 -3.27
C GLN A 332 -17.76 -5.01 -2.92
N LEU A 333 -16.74 -5.02 -2.06
CA LEU A 333 -16.10 -6.25 -1.58
C LEU A 333 -17.06 -7.14 -0.82
N LYS A 334 -17.88 -6.58 0.08
CA LYS A 334 -18.91 -7.35 0.80
C LYS A 334 -19.94 -7.99 -0.13
N GLN A 335 -20.26 -7.36 -1.25
CA GLN A 335 -21.15 -7.94 -2.26
C GLN A 335 -20.46 -9.03 -3.10
N LEU A 336 -19.14 -8.94 -3.28
CA LEU A 336 -18.36 -9.92 -4.04
C LEU A 336 -17.99 -11.15 -3.21
N ASP A 337 -17.89 -11.01 -1.89
CA ASP A 337 -17.50 -12.06 -0.96
C ASP A 337 -18.66 -12.49 -0.06
N GLU A 338 -19.66 -13.13 -0.66
CA GLU A 338 -20.87 -13.63 0.01
C GLU A 338 -20.59 -14.66 1.12
N ARG A 339 -19.36 -15.20 1.21
CA ARG A 339 -18.98 -16.28 2.16
C ARG A 339 -17.77 -15.96 3.05
N GLY A 340 -17.13 -14.81 2.89
CA GLY A 340 -15.90 -14.46 3.64
C GLY A 340 -14.72 -15.39 3.31
N GLU A 341 -14.65 -15.88 2.08
CA GLU A 341 -13.69 -16.94 1.68
C GLU A 341 -12.40 -16.36 1.08
N TYR A 342 -12.39 -15.06 0.77
CA TYR A 342 -11.34 -14.42 -0.02
C TYR A 342 -10.78 -13.13 0.59
N PHE A 343 -11.53 -12.41 1.42
CA PHE A 343 -11.05 -11.21 2.09
C PHE A 343 -11.10 -11.36 3.60
N ASP A 344 -9.94 -11.25 4.24
CA ASP A 344 -9.82 -11.28 5.69
C ASP A 344 -10.34 -9.97 6.32
N ASP A 345 -10.72 -10.05 7.60
CA ASP A 345 -11.17 -8.90 8.39
C ASP A 345 -10.14 -7.76 8.41
N ASN A 346 -8.85 -8.10 8.32
CA ASN A 346 -7.73 -7.16 8.24
C ASN A 346 -7.81 -6.26 6.99
N VAL A 347 -8.32 -6.76 5.87
CA VAL A 347 -8.52 -5.96 4.64
C VAL A 347 -9.60 -4.91 4.89
N TYR A 348 -10.68 -5.29 5.58
CA TYR A 348 -11.74 -4.35 5.94
C TYR A 348 -11.29 -3.34 6.99
N ALA A 349 -10.40 -3.72 7.92
CA ALA A 349 -9.78 -2.80 8.85
C ALA A 349 -8.92 -1.76 8.12
N ALA A 350 -8.10 -2.20 7.16
CA ALA A 350 -7.27 -1.30 6.34
C ALA A 350 -8.12 -0.31 5.52
N LEU A 351 -9.25 -0.75 4.97
CA LEU A 351 -10.18 0.13 4.23
C LEU A 351 -10.84 1.20 5.12
N LYS A 352 -10.97 0.94 6.43
CA LYS A 352 -11.56 1.89 7.40
C LYS A 352 -10.58 2.96 7.87
N LEU A 353 -9.26 2.74 7.76
CA LEU A 353 -8.24 3.67 8.25
C LEU A 353 -8.42 5.10 7.70
N HIS A 354 -8.82 5.23 6.43
CA HIS A 354 -8.89 6.52 5.72
C HIS A 354 -10.32 7.02 5.47
N HIS A 355 -11.33 6.52 6.21
CA HIS A 355 -12.73 6.95 6.08
C HIS A 355 -13.01 8.38 6.59
N HIS A 356 -12.04 9.04 7.23
CA HIS A 356 -12.22 10.35 7.87
C HIS A 356 -11.29 11.45 7.33
N ASP A 357 -10.45 11.15 6.35
CA ASP A 357 -9.48 12.10 5.78
C ASP A 357 -9.95 12.72 4.44
N ALA A 358 -11.24 12.64 4.10
CA ALA A 358 -11.82 13.12 2.85
C ALA A 358 -12.48 14.51 2.95
#